data_AF-A0A919GVX1-F1
#
_entry.id   AF-A0A919GVX1-F1
#
_cell.length_a   1.000
_cell.length_b   1.000
_cell.length_c   1.000
_cell.angle_alpha   90.00
_cell.angle_beta   90.00
_cell.angle_gamma   90.00
#
_symmetry.space_group_name_H-M   'P 1'
#
loop_
_entity.id
_entity.type
_entity.pdbx_description
1 polymer ?
#
loop_
_entity_poly.entity_id
_entity_poly.type
_entity_poly.pdbx_seq_one_letter_code
_entity_poly.pdbx_strand_id
1 'polypeptide(L)'
;MGYWGWIVVAKGDSALVEHPAVTADGRVGVLHAYVRGDWREIWLDGGCGRPGAAAQAVARVTGAPAMVVVVADEDCAVLHAAAPAGAPWTGVFQESAALEYEAVPPGYVRARAVSGALAWAAEAGLTADAAGAEAAFADGWYTDLLTALGFPEGAEAGP
;
A
#
# COMPACT_ATOMS: atom_id res chain seq x y z
N MET A 1 4.47 -21.17 -8.38
CA MET A 1 3.45 -20.21 -7.91
C MET A 1 4.23 -19.02 -7.42
N GLY A 2 4.09 -17.87 -8.10
CA GLY A 2 4.91 -16.68 -7.89
C GLY A 2 4.87 -16.22 -6.43
N TYR A 3 5.98 -15.64 -5.99
CA TYR A 3 6.11 -15.06 -4.67
C TYR A 3 5.20 -13.83 -4.57
N TRP A 4 4.40 -13.74 -3.51
CA TRP A 4 3.58 -12.55 -3.24
C TRP A 4 4.16 -11.78 -2.07
N GLY A 5 4.89 -10.70 -2.37
CA GLY A 5 5.39 -9.78 -1.35
C GLY A 5 4.24 -8.94 -0.81
N TRP A 6 4.20 -8.71 0.50
CA TRP A 6 3.16 -7.93 1.15
C TRP A 6 3.75 -6.73 1.83
N ILE A 7 3.32 -5.53 1.45
CA ILE A 7 3.90 -4.28 1.92
C ILE A 7 2.82 -3.47 2.61
N VAL A 8 3.03 -3.13 3.87
CA VAL A 8 2.14 -2.28 4.65
C VAL A 8 2.74 -0.90 4.76
N VAL A 9 2.00 0.13 4.36
CA VAL A 9 2.39 1.53 4.56
C VAL A 9 1.38 2.22 5.47
N ALA A 10 1.84 2.67 6.63
CA ALA A 10 1.00 3.30 7.63
C ALA A 10 1.79 4.20 8.58
N LYS A 11 1.10 5.17 9.20
CA LYS A 11 1.69 6.06 10.20
C LYS A 11 1.99 5.28 11.49
N GLY A 12 3.18 5.45 12.05
CA GLY A 12 3.54 4.78 13.30
C GLY A 12 5.03 4.80 13.65
N ASP A 13 5.32 4.39 14.89
CA ASP A 13 6.68 4.18 15.38
C ASP A 13 7.18 2.75 15.09
N SER A 14 8.28 2.34 15.71
CA SER A 14 8.86 1.01 15.53
C SER A 14 7.96 -0.11 16.05
N ALA A 15 7.06 0.14 16.99
CA ALA A 15 6.17 -0.90 17.54
C ALA A 15 5.14 -1.39 16.53
N LEU A 16 4.85 -0.59 15.48
CA LEU A 16 3.93 -0.98 14.43
C LEU A 16 4.39 -2.23 13.66
N VAL A 17 5.71 -2.45 13.57
CA VAL A 17 6.34 -3.58 12.85
C VAL A 17 5.89 -4.93 13.41
N GLU A 18 5.70 -5.02 14.73
CA GLU A 18 5.28 -6.24 15.41
C GLU A 18 3.78 -6.28 15.69
N HIS A 19 3.06 -5.19 15.40
CA HIS A 19 1.67 -5.05 15.79
C HIS A 19 0.77 -6.09 15.09
N PRO A 20 -0.17 -6.76 15.78
CA PRO A 20 -1.02 -7.79 15.19
C PRO A 20 -1.83 -7.32 13.98
N ALA A 21 -2.21 -6.06 13.90
CA ALA A 21 -2.89 -5.51 12.71
C ALA A 21 -2.03 -5.56 11.44
N VAL A 22 -0.71 -5.59 11.58
CA VAL A 22 0.26 -5.73 10.48
C VAL A 22 0.63 -7.21 10.29
N THR A 23 0.91 -7.91 11.38
CA THR A 23 1.52 -9.25 11.34
C THR A 23 0.53 -10.41 11.31
N ALA A 24 -0.73 -10.23 11.74
CA ALA A 24 -1.70 -11.34 11.85
C ALA A 24 -1.99 -12.04 10.51
N ASP A 25 -1.82 -11.32 9.41
CA ASP A 25 -2.01 -11.86 8.07
C ASP A 25 -0.68 -12.24 7.39
N GLY A 26 0.47 -11.86 7.94
CA GLY A 26 1.80 -12.24 7.46
C GLY A 26 2.15 -13.67 7.86
N ARG A 27 2.56 -14.51 6.89
CA ARG A 27 2.76 -15.95 7.17
C ARG A 27 4.11 -16.27 7.82
N VAL A 28 5.15 -15.47 7.56
CA VAL A 28 6.53 -15.88 7.86
C VAL A 28 7.36 -14.84 8.63
N GLY A 29 7.06 -13.53 8.51
CA GLY A 29 7.71 -12.48 9.31
C GLY A 29 7.91 -11.17 8.57
N VAL A 30 8.66 -10.25 9.18
CA VAL A 30 9.08 -8.98 8.57
C VAL A 30 10.41 -9.19 7.85
N LEU A 31 10.46 -8.83 6.56
CA LEU A 31 11.66 -8.91 5.72
C LEU A 31 12.46 -7.61 5.79
N HIS A 32 11.78 -6.49 5.58
CA HIS A 32 12.37 -5.15 5.59
C HIS A 32 11.40 -4.17 6.25
N ALA A 33 11.96 -3.12 6.85
CA ALA A 33 11.19 -2.00 7.36
C ALA A 33 11.91 -0.70 7.02
N TYR A 34 11.16 0.25 6.47
CA TYR A 34 11.66 1.57 6.11
C TYR A 34 10.89 2.64 6.88
N VAL A 35 11.58 3.74 7.17
CA VAL A 35 11.04 4.94 7.81
C VAL A 35 10.89 6.02 6.75
N ARG A 36 9.68 6.57 6.65
CA ARG A 36 9.32 7.68 5.75
C ARG A 36 8.73 8.82 6.56
N GLY A 37 9.59 9.57 7.26
CA GLY A 37 9.13 10.54 8.26
C GLY A 37 8.40 9.83 9.39
N ASP A 38 7.13 10.18 9.63
CA ASP A 38 6.28 9.54 10.65
C ASP A 38 5.63 8.22 10.17
N TRP A 39 5.98 7.76 8.97
CA TRP A 39 5.41 6.57 8.35
C TRP A 39 6.38 5.40 8.35
N ARG A 40 5.79 4.20 8.35
CA ARG A 40 6.48 2.93 8.18
C ARG A 40 6.04 2.29 6.88
N GLU A 41 7.01 1.77 6.15
CA GLU A 41 6.81 0.86 5.03
C GLU A 41 7.41 -0.49 5.44
N ILE A 42 6.56 -1.49 5.64
CA ILE A 42 6.91 -2.77 6.26
C ILE A 42 6.67 -3.87 5.24
N TRP A 43 7.73 -4.57 4.86
CA TRP A 43 7.70 -5.67 3.91
C TRP A 43 7.60 -6.97 4.69
N LEU A 44 6.57 -7.75 4.40
CA LEU A 44 6.26 -9.00 5.06
C LEU A 44 6.45 -10.16 4.09
N ASP A 45 6.93 -11.27 4.64
CA ASP A 45 7.05 -12.52 3.90
C ASP A 45 5.68 -13.21 3.81
N GLY A 46 5.00 -12.92 2.71
CA GLY A 46 3.67 -13.40 2.38
C GLY A 46 2.52 -12.69 3.11
N GLY A 47 1.29 -13.01 2.68
CA GLY A 47 0.04 -12.54 3.29
C GLY A 47 -1.07 -13.58 3.27
N CYS A 48 -2.15 -13.37 4.04
CA CYS A 48 -3.25 -14.34 4.16
C CYS A 48 -4.37 -14.18 3.12
N GLY A 49 -4.16 -13.32 2.10
CA GLY A 49 -5.11 -13.13 1.00
C GLY A 49 -6.30 -12.21 1.30
N ARG A 50 -6.20 -11.31 2.30
CA ARG A 50 -7.26 -10.32 2.62
C ARG A 50 -6.72 -8.88 2.76
N PRO A 51 -6.06 -8.33 1.73
CA PRO A 51 -5.34 -7.05 1.84
C PRO A 51 -6.23 -5.87 2.20
N GLY A 52 -7.48 -5.83 1.70
CA GLY A 52 -8.43 -4.79 2.09
C GLY A 52 -8.80 -4.81 3.58
N ALA A 53 -8.96 -5.99 4.17
CA ALA A 53 -9.28 -6.12 5.60
C ALA A 53 -8.07 -5.73 6.47
N ALA A 54 -6.87 -6.10 6.05
CA ALA A 54 -5.62 -5.69 6.69
C ALA A 54 -5.46 -4.16 6.68
N ALA A 55 -5.63 -3.51 5.52
CA ALA A 55 -5.56 -2.05 5.42
C ALA A 55 -6.54 -1.35 6.37
N GLN A 56 -7.78 -1.86 6.46
CA GLN A 56 -8.78 -1.33 7.40
C GLN A 56 -8.39 -1.56 8.87
N ALA A 57 -7.83 -2.73 9.20
CA ALA A 57 -7.38 -3.04 10.56
C ALA A 57 -6.24 -2.12 10.99
N VAL A 58 -5.26 -1.91 10.11
CA VAL A 58 -4.14 -0.99 10.36
C VAL A 58 -4.66 0.44 10.51
N ALA A 59 -5.49 0.93 9.59
CA ALA A 59 -6.03 2.29 9.66
C ALA A 59 -6.81 2.56 10.97
N ARG A 60 -7.56 1.56 11.45
CA ARG A 60 -8.30 1.64 12.71
C ARG A 60 -7.39 1.73 13.93
N VAL A 61 -6.29 0.98 13.96
CA VAL A 61 -5.35 0.96 15.10
C VAL A 61 -4.50 2.22 15.13
N THR A 62 -4.02 2.67 13.97
CA THR A 62 -3.18 3.87 13.87
C THR A 62 -3.99 5.16 13.96
N GLY A 63 -5.30 5.10 13.72
CA GLY A 63 -6.15 6.27 13.61
C GLY A 63 -5.79 7.16 12.41
N ALA A 64 -5.05 6.61 11.44
CA ALA A 64 -4.55 7.31 10.28
C ALA A 64 -4.76 6.46 9.01
N PRO A 65 -4.73 7.06 7.81
CA PRO A 65 -4.82 6.30 6.58
C PRO A 65 -3.72 5.23 6.48
N ALA A 66 -4.07 4.07 5.93
CA ALA A 66 -3.15 2.94 5.73
C ALA A 66 -3.38 2.29 4.36
N MET A 67 -2.33 1.67 3.82
CA MET A 67 -2.42 0.86 2.61
C MET A 67 -1.63 -0.43 2.73
N VAL A 68 -2.07 -1.39 1.95
CA VAL A 68 -1.46 -2.71 1.77
C VAL A 68 -1.25 -2.92 0.29
N VAL A 69 -0.01 -3.18 -0.12
CA VAL A 69 0.37 -3.51 -1.49
C VAL A 69 0.74 -4.98 -1.55
N VAL A 70 0.13 -5.70 -2.48
CA VAL A 70 0.44 -7.10 -2.77
C VAL A 70 1.16 -7.15 -4.10
N VAL A 71 2.43 -7.53 -4.09
CA VAL A 71 3.30 -7.60 -5.29
C VAL A 71 3.34 -9.04 -5.78
N ALA A 72 3.05 -9.29 -7.05
CA ALA A 72 3.07 -10.62 -7.67
C ALA A 72 4.31 -10.76 -8.56
N ASP A 73 5.24 -11.63 -8.16
CA ASP A 73 6.45 -11.99 -8.94
C ASP A 73 7.25 -10.80 -9.50
N GLU A 74 7.16 -9.63 -8.82
CA GLU A 74 7.70 -8.34 -9.27
C GLU A 74 7.13 -7.79 -10.60
N ASP A 75 6.21 -8.51 -11.24
CA ASP A 75 5.59 -8.13 -12.51
C ASP A 75 4.40 -7.18 -12.35
N CYS A 76 3.60 -7.37 -11.30
CA CYS A 76 2.44 -6.52 -11.03
C CYS A 76 2.19 -6.32 -9.52
N ALA A 77 1.38 -5.32 -9.19
CA ALA A 77 1.00 -5.08 -7.81
C ALA A 77 -0.45 -4.63 -7.69
N VAL A 78 -1.12 -5.06 -6.62
CA VAL A 78 -2.48 -4.64 -6.26
C VAL A 78 -2.42 -3.96 -4.90
N LEU A 79 -2.89 -2.72 -4.85
CA LEU A 79 -2.93 -1.92 -3.65
C LEU A 79 -4.36 -1.86 -3.11
N HIS A 80 -4.49 -2.00 -1.80
CA HIS A 80 -5.71 -1.80 -1.05
C HIS A 80 -5.46 -0.72 0.01
N ALA A 81 -6.26 0.33 -0.01
CA ALA A 81 -6.13 1.43 0.92
C ALA A 81 -7.41 1.62 1.71
N ALA A 82 -7.24 2.05 2.96
CA ALA A 82 -8.32 2.42 3.86
C ALA A 82 -7.92 3.68 4.63
N ALA A 83 -8.92 4.45 5.01
CA ALA A 83 -8.75 5.60 5.88
C ALA A 83 -9.87 5.63 6.92
N PRO A 84 -9.66 6.25 8.10
CA PRO A 84 -10.68 6.33 9.14
C PRO A 84 -12.01 6.93 8.67
N ALA A 85 -11.97 7.98 7.84
CA ALA A 85 -13.16 8.66 7.33
C ALA A 85 -13.47 8.34 5.85
N GLY A 86 -12.47 7.92 5.08
CA GLY A 86 -12.59 7.63 3.66
C GLY A 86 -13.15 6.24 3.31
N ALA A 87 -13.75 6.13 2.13
CA ALA A 87 -14.10 4.84 1.55
C ALA A 87 -12.84 4.07 1.13
N PRO A 88 -12.79 2.74 1.33
CA PRO A 88 -11.68 1.94 0.84
C PRO A 88 -11.61 1.98 -0.68
N TRP A 89 -10.40 1.96 -1.22
CA TRP A 89 -10.15 1.97 -2.66
C TRP A 89 -9.04 1.00 -3.02
N THR A 90 -8.98 0.65 -4.31
CA THR A 90 -7.98 -0.26 -4.85
C THR A 90 -7.23 0.38 -6.01
N GLY A 91 -5.95 0.06 -6.11
CA GLY A 91 -5.07 0.43 -7.21
C GLY A 91 -4.47 -0.82 -7.84
N VAL A 92 -4.21 -0.77 -9.15
CA VAL A 92 -3.50 -1.84 -9.86
C VAL A 92 -2.33 -1.21 -10.61
N PHE A 93 -1.16 -1.83 -10.49
CA PHE A 93 0.06 -1.45 -11.18
C PHE A 93 0.43 -2.54 -12.18
N GLN A 94 0.90 -2.14 -13.36
CA GLN A 94 1.17 -3.04 -14.48
C GLN A 94 -0.08 -3.87 -14.82
N GLU A 95 -1.17 -3.18 -15.20
CA GLU A 95 -2.51 -3.76 -15.39
C GLU A 95 -2.52 -4.96 -16.37
N SER A 96 -1.70 -4.94 -17.42
CA SER A 96 -1.58 -6.05 -18.37
C SER A 96 -1.07 -7.32 -17.68
N ALA A 97 -0.01 -7.23 -16.89
CA ALA A 97 0.50 -8.37 -16.11
C ALA A 97 -0.52 -8.80 -15.05
N ALA A 98 -1.16 -7.86 -14.36
CA ALA A 98 -2.20 -8.16 -13.39
C ALA A 98 -3.40 -8.92 -14.00
N LEU A 99 -3.74 -8.65 -15.27
CA LEU A 99 -4.76 -9.41 -16.00
C LEU A 99 -4.33 -10.84 -16.27
N GLU A 100 -3.07 -11.07 -16.66
CA GLU A 100 -2.52 -12.41 -16.90
C GLU A 100 -2.50 -13.26 -15.62
N TYR A 101 -2.26 -12.61 -14.47
CA TYR A 101 -2.31 -13.25 -13.15
C TYR A 101 -3.72 -13.34 -12.55
N GLU A 102 -4.78 -12.91 -13.25
CA GLU A 102 -6.16 -12.82 -12.74
C GLU A 102 -6.26 -12.03 -11.41
N ALA A 103 -5.37 -11.05 -11.23
CA ALA A 103 -5.21 -10.29 -9.99
C ALA A 103 -6.02 -8.98 -9.97
N VAL A 104 -6.56 -8.54 -11.11
CA VAL A 104 -7.35 -7.30 -11.19
C VAL A 104 -8.61 -7.41 -10.34
N PRO A 105 -8.81 -6.53 -9.33
CA PRO A 105 -10.00 -6.58 -8.49
C PRO A 105 -11.28 -6.35 -9.30
N PRO A 106 -12.39 -7.05 -8.99
CA PRO A 106 -13.67 -6.82 -9.66
C PRO A 106 -14.12 -5.35 -9.55
N GLY A 107 -14.49 -4.75 -10.68
CA GLY A 107 -14.96 -3.37 -10.73
C GLY A 107 -13.87 -2.31 -10.57
N TYR A 108 -12.59 -2.69 -10.68
CA TYR A 108 -11.47 -1.77 -10.74
C TYR A 108 -11.63 -0.77 -11.91
N VAL A 109 -11.38 0.50 -11.61
CA VAL A 109 -11.38 1.61 -12.58
C VAL A 109 -10.25 2.56 -12.20
N ARG A 110 -9.24 2.74 -13.07
CA ARG A 110 -8.06 3.56 -12.81
C ARG A 110 -8.38 4.97 -12.32
N ALA A 111 -9.33 5.66 -12.97
CA ALA A 111 -9.73 7.01 -12.57
C ALA A 111 -10.27 7.08 -11.12
N ARG A 112 -10.89 6.00 -10.61
CA ARG A 112 -11.32 5.90 -9.21
C ARG A 112 -10.13 5.63 -8.28
N ALA A 113 -9.14 4.86 -8.71
CA ALA A 113 -7.90 4.66 -7.96
C ALA A 113 -7.16 5.98 -7.77
N VAL A 114 -7.01 6.77 -8.84
CA VAL A 114 -6.38 8.10 -8.79
C VAL A 114 -7.14 9.03 -7.84
N SER A 115 -8.46 9.15 -8.02
CA SER A 115 -9.29 9.99 -7.14
C SER A 115 -9.23 9.55 -5.67
N GLY A 116 -9.25 8.24 -5.43
CA GLY A 116 -9.11 7.64 -4.10
C GLY A 116 -7.76 7.93 -3.46
N ALA A 117 -6.68 7.81 -4.23
CA ALA A 117 -5.32 8.10 -3.77
C ALA A 117 -5.15 9.58 -3.37
N LEU A 118 -5.69 10.51 -4.16
CA LEU A 118 -5.65 11.94 -3.84
C LEU A 118 -6.46 12.29 -2.58
N ALA A 119 -7.66 11.74 -2.44
CA ALA A 119 -8.48 11.93 -1.24
C ALA A 119 -7.80 11.33 0.01
N TRP A 120 -7.21 10.13 -0.14
CA TRP A 120 -6.48 9.45 0.91
C TRP A 120 -5.24 10.24 1.35
N ALA A 121 -4.47 10.82 0.41
CA ALA A 121 -3.32 11.66 0.73
C ALA A 121 -3.73 12.94 1.46
N ALA A 122 -4.83 13.58 1.05
CA ALA A 122 -5.36 14.74 1.74
C ALA A 122 -5.75 14.42 3.20
N GLU A 123 -6.42 13.28 3.44
CA GLU A 123 -6.73 12.80 4.80
C GLU A 123 -5.47 12.47 5.61
N ALA A 124 -4.43 11.97 4.94
CA ALA A 124 -3.14 11.67 5.54
C ALA A 124 -2.32 12.94 5.88
N GLY A 125 -2.79 14.13 5.48
CA GLY A 125 -2.07 15.39 5.63
C GLY A 125 -0.88 15.53 4.68
N LEU A 126 -0.88 14.76 3.59
CA LEU A 126 0.15 14.81 2.55
C LEU A 126 -0.29 15.72 1.39
N THR A 127 0.69 16.22 0.62
CA THR A 127 0.44 17.04 -0.57
C THR A 127 0.73 16.23 -1.81
N ALA A 128 -0.33 15.70 -2.43
CA ALA A 128 -0.20 14.85 -3.60
C ALA A 128 -0.07 15.64 -4.91
N ASP A 129 0.74 15.12 -5.83
CA ASP A 129 0.78 15.49 -7.24
C ASP A 129 -0.18 14.58 -8.04
N ALA A 130 -1.26 15.17 -8.57
CA ALA A 130 -2.24 14.47 -9.37
C ALA A 130 -1.68 13.91 -10.67
N ALA A 131 -0.75 14.61 -11.31
CA ALA A 131 -0.14 14.15 -12.56
C ALA A 131 0.79 12.96 -12.30
N GLY A 132 1.60 13.03 -11.23
CA GLY A 132 2.42 11.92 -10.77
C GLY A 132 1.60 10.68 -10.39
N ALA A 133 0.44 10.86 -9.71
CA ALA A 133 -0.41 9.74 -9.34
C ALA A 133 -1.03 9.05 -10.56
N GLU A 134 -1.48 9.82 -11.57
CA GLU A 134 -1.96 9.28 -12.84
C GLU A 134 -0.84 8.50 -13.56
N ALA A 135 0.37 9.07 -13.64
CA ALA A 135 1.51 8.42 -14.27
C ALA A 135 1.91 7.11 -13.56
N ALA A 136 1.87 7.10 -12.22
CA ALA A 136 2.18 5.91 -11.42
C ALA A 136 1.22 4.75 -11.71
N PHE A 137 -0.08 5.01 -11.86
CA PHE A 137 -1.05 3.97 -12.22
C PHE A 137 -1.02 3.62 -13.71
N ALA A 138 -0.61 4.55 -14.58
CA ALA A 138 -0.57 4.30 -16.01
C ALA A 138 0.53 3.31 -16.39
N ASP A 139 1.76 3.61 -16.00
CA ASP A 139 2.95 2.86 -16.44
C ASP A 139 4.01 2.68 -15.33
N GLY A 140 3.79 3.27 -14.15
CA GLY A 140 4.75 3.24 -13.05
C GLY A 140 4.55 2.07 -12.08
N TRP A 141 5.06 2.29 -10.87
CA TRP A 141 5.01 1.34 -9.76
C TRP A 141 4.44 1.97 -8.49
N TYR A 142 4.17 1.16 -7.47
CA TYR A 142 3.60 1.67 -6.21
C TYR A 142 4.55 2.66 -5.52
N THR A 143 5.86 2.54 -5.70
CA THR A 143 6.86 3.50 -5.18
C THR A 143 6.75 4.87 -5.85
N ASP A 144 6.40 4.91 -7.13
CA ASP A 144 6.11 6.16 -7.84
C ASP A 144 4.85 6.80 -7.29
N LEU A 145 3.83 5.97 -6.96
CA LEU A 145 2.64 6.45 -6.27
C LEU A 145 3.00 7.05 -4.91
N LEU A 146 3.79 6.38 -4.07
CA LEU A 146 4.21 6.94 -2.77
C LEU A 146 4.89 8.30 -2.94
N THR A 147 5.77 8.43 -3.93
CA THR A 147 6.43 9.71 -4.27
C THR A 147 5.39 10.76 -4.67
N ALA A 148 4.46 10.40 -5.56
CA ALA A 148 3.39 11.29 -6.01
C ALA A 148 2.42 11.67 -4.89
N LEU A 149 2.19 10.82 -3.89
CA LEU A 149 1.38 11.15 -2.72
C LEU A 149 2.10 12.08 -1.73
N GLY A 150 3.38 12.38 -1.95
CA GLY A 150 4.15 13.31 -1.12
C GLY A 150 4.86 12.63 0.06
N PHE A 151 5.10 11.31 -0.01
CA PHE A 151 5.94 10.65 0.99
C PHE A 151 7.40 11.08 0.85
N PRO A 152 8.12 11.27 1.97
CA PRO A 152 9.57 11.42 1.93
C PRO A 152 10.23 10.11 1.48
N GLU A 153 11.49 10.22 1.03
CA GLU A 153 12.33 9.05 0.74
C GLU A 153 12.43 8.13 1.96
N GLY A 154 12.41 6.82 1.71
CA GLY A 154 12.51 5.81 2.74
C GLY A 154 13.96 5.60 3.15
N ALA A 155 14.23 5.69 4.45
CA ALA A 155 15.49 5.21 5.03
C ALA A 155 15.23 3.83 5.66
N GLU A 156 16.14 2.87 5.44
CA GLU A 156 16.04 1.57 6.10
C GLU A 156 16.06 1.78 7.63
N ALA A 157 15.10 1.15 8.32
CA ALA A 157 15.05 1.21 9.77
C ALA A 157 16.29 0.48 10.30
N GLY A 158 17.13 1.18 11.06
CA GLY A 158 18.26 0.56 11.76
C GLY A 158 17.77 -0.54 12.71
N PRO A 159 18.67 -1.49 13.07
CA PRO A 159 18.37 -2.59 13.99
C PRO A 159 17.99 -2.12 15.39
#